data_AF-A0A6B1FXT3-F1
#
_entry.id   AF-A0A6B1FXT3-F1
#
_cell.length_a   1.000
_cell.length_b   1.000
_cell.length_c   1.000
_cell.angle_alpha   90.00
_cell.angle_beta   90.00
_cell.angle_gamma   90.00
#
_symmetry.space_group_name_H-M   'P 1'
#
loop_
_entity.id
_entity.type
_entity.pdbx_description
1 polymer ?
#
loop_
_entity_poly.entity_id
_entity_poly.type
_entity_poly.pdbx_seq_one_letter_code
_entity_poly.pdbx_strand_id
1 'polypeptide(L)'
;MNNALTDVQGILVGHWSDPDNGTGCTVVLTPEGSCGGVDVRGSAPGTREVALLDPVNRVDRVHGVLLSGGSAYGLGAAHGVVKWLAGRGHGWYTPAAPVPIVTAAIVYD
;
A
#
# COMPACT_ATOMS: atom_id res chain seq x y z
N MET A 1 -21.60 8.38 8.63
CA MET A 1 -20.17 8.73 8.76
C MET A 1 -19.71 8.19 10.10
N ASN A 2 -18.62 7.43 10.10
CA ASN A 2 -18.07 6.73 11.26
C ASN A 2 -16.87 7.49 11.87
N ASN A 3 -16.60 8.71 11.41
CA ASN A 3 -15.47 9.57 11.79
C ASN A 3 -14.12 8.87 11.56
N ALA A 4 -13.95 8.30 10.36
CA ALA A 4 -12.80 7.46 10.01
C ALA A 4 -12.39 7.65 8.54
N LEU A 5 -11.22 7.14 8.16
CA LEU A 5 -10.70 7.24 6.78
C LEU A 5 -11.70 6.69 5.74
N THR A 6 -12.45 5.65 6.09
CA THR A 6 -13.47 5.03 5.23
C THR A 6 -14.73 5.87 5.02
N ASP A 7 -14.85 7.04 5.66
CA ASP A 7 -15.90 8.01 5.30
C ASP A 7 -15.67 8.60 3.90
N VAL A 8 -14.43 8.53 3.39
CA VAL A 8 -14.14 8.80 1.98
C VAL A 8 -14.55 7.58 1.15
N GLN A 9 -15.55 7.78 0.28
CA GLN A 9 -16.09 6.71 -0.57
C GLN A 9 -15.00 6.05 -1.43
N GLY A 10 -15.02 4.72 -1.47
CA GLY A 10 -14.09 3.91 -2.27
C GLY A 10 -12.77 3.57 -1.56
N ILE A 11 -12.50 4.17 -0.40
CA ILE A 11 -11.39 3.74 0.45
C ILE A 11 -11.82 2.54 1.30
N LEU A 12 -11.02 1.47 1.26
CA LEU A 12 -11.16 0.30 2.12
C LEU A 12 -9.95 0.21 3.04
N VAL A 13 -10.14 -0.24 4.27
CA VAL A 13 -9.05 -0.46 5.23
C VAL A 13 -9.14 -1.88 5.77
N GLY A 14 -8.01 -2.58 5.83
CA GLY A 14 -7.89 -3.92 6.38
C GLY A 14 -6.70 -4.03 7.32
N HIS A 15 -6.83 -4.88 8.34
CA HIS A 15 -5.80 -5.11 9.35
C HIS A 15 -5.57 -6.60 9.54
N TRP A 16 -4.33 -6.97 9.80
CA TRP A 16 -3.96 -8.26 10.36
C TRP A 16 -2.97 -8.02 11.51
N SER A 17 -3.16 -8.73 12.62
CA SER A 17 -2.34 -8.58 13.83
C SER A 17 -1.89 -9.94 14.31
N ASP A 18 -0.62 -10.01 14.71
CA ASP A 18 0.00 -11.14 15.39
C ASP A 18 0.26 -10.74 16.85
N PRO A 19 -0.66 -11.03 17.77
CA PRO A 19 -0.53 -10.64 19.17
C PRO A 19 0.59 -11.40 19.90
N ASP A 20 0.94 -12.60 19.43
CA ASP A 20 1.98 -13.42 20.07
C ASP A 20 3.38 -12.87 19.77
N ASN A 21 3.57 -12.32 18.56
CA ASN A 21 4.84 -11.71 18.14
C ASN A 21 4.84 -10.17 18.21
N GLY A 22 3.73 -9.54 18.59
CA GLY A 22 3.64 -8.09 18.77
C GLY A 22 3.72 -7.28 17.47
N THR A 23 3.33 -7.86 16.33
CA THR A 23 3.45 -7.22 15.01
C THR A 23 2.16 -7.30 14.19
N GLY A 24 2.18 -6.79 12.97
CA GLY A 24 1.03 -6.86 12.06
C GLY A 24 1.19 -5.97 10.84
N CYS A 25 0.10 -5.82 10.09
CA CYS A 25 0.03 -4.90 8.97
C CYS A 25 -1.36 -4.29 8.79
N THR A 26 -1.38 -3.11 8.20
CA THR A 26 -2.58 -2.36 7.83
C THR A 26 -2.47 -1.99 6.36
N VAL A 27 -3.51 -2.29 5.59
CA VAL A 27 -3.60 -1.89 4.19
C VAL A 27 -4.75 -0.91 4.01
N VAL A 28 -4.47 0.19 3.30
CA VAL A 28 -5.47 1.09 2.75
C VAL A 28 -5.57 0.78 1.26
N LEU A 29 -6.75 0.41 0.78
CA LEU A 29 -6.98 0.07 -0.63
C LEU A 29 -7.84 1.12 -1.31
N THR A 30 -7.49 1.39 -2.56
CA THR A 30 -8.25 2.19 -3.51
C THR A 30 -8.32 1.39 -4.81
N PRO A 31 -9.19 0.36 -4.90
CA PRO A 31 -9.12 -0.64 -5.97
C PRO A 31 -9.28 -0.07 -7.39
N GLU A 32 -10.02 1.04 -7.53
CA GLU A 32 -10.21 1.77 -8.80
C GLU A 32 -9.07 2.77 -9.10
N GLY A 33 -8.04 2.80 -8.24
CA GLY A 33 -6.93 3.74 -8.31
C GLY A 33 -7.28 5.10 -7.72
N SER A 34 -6.36 5.67 -6.94
CA SER A 34 -6.42 7.05 -6.45
C SER A 34 -5.14 7.80 -6.81
N CYS A 35 -5.24 9.11 -7.02
CA CYS A 35 -4.06 9.98 -7.03
C CYS A 35 -3.30 9.80 -5.71
N GLY A 36 -1.96 9.76 -5.78
CA GLY A 36 -1.10 9.51 -4.64
C GLY A 36 0.17 10.35 -4.69
N GLY A 37 0.71 10.65 -3.52
CA GLY A 37 1.98 11.34 -3.31
C GLY A 37 2.58 10.88 -1.98
N VAL A 38 3.86 11.11 -1.78
CA VAL A 38 4.56 10.68 -0.55
C VAL A 38 5.61 11.71 -0.15
N ASP A 39 5.72 11.91 1.17
CA ASP A 39 6.77 12.71 1.78
C ASP A 39 7.41 11.88 2.90
N VAL A 40 8.71 11.62 2.76
CA VAL A 40 9.48 10.79 3.71
C VAL A 40 10.44 11.69 4.47
N ARG A 41 10.20 11.84 5.77
CA ARG A 41 10.94 12.78 6.63
C ARG A 41 11.85 12.12 7.68
N GLY A 42 11.74 10.81 7.86
CA GLY A 42 12.62 10.06 8.76
C GLY A 42 14.02 9.87 8.15
N SER A 43 15.05 9.81 9.01
CA SER A 43 16.45 9.64 8.58
C SER A 43 16.82 8.22 8.16
N ALA A 44 16.04 7.20 8.57
CA ALA A 44 16.26 5.80 8.23
C ALA A 44 14.94 5.15 7.75
N PRO A 45 14.41 5.53 6.57
CA PRO A 45 13.14 5.03 6.08
C PRO A 45 13.25 3.61 5.52
N GLY A 46 12.26 2.76 5.82
CA GLY A 46 12.01 1.52 5.08
C GLY A 46 10.77 1.69 4.22
N THR A 47 10.92 1.67 2.90
CA THR A 47 9.82 1.90 1.97
C THR A 47 9.89 0.99 0.75
N ARG A 48 8.74 0.81 0.09
CA ARG A 48 8.62 0.10 -1.19
C ARG A 48 7.84 0.95 -2.18
N GLU A 49 8.37 1.05 -3.40
CA GLU A 49 7.72 1.65 -4.58
C GLU A 49 7.26 3.12 -4.42
N VAL A 50 7.67 3.79 -3.35
CA VAL A 50 7.37 5.22 -3.12
C VAL A 50 7.98 6.14 -4.18
N ALA A 51 9.08 5.73 -4.81
CA ALA A 51 9.70 6.48 -5.90
C ALA A 51 8.75 6.64 -7.11
N LEU A 52 7.80 5.72 -7.32
CA LEU A 52 6.81 5.83 -8.40
C LEU A 52 5.87 7.02 -8.20
N LEU A 53 5.75 7.54 -6.97
CA LEU A 53 4.85 8.64 -6.62
C LEU A 53 5.46 10.02 -6.87
N ASP A 54 6.68 10.09 -7.41
CA ASP A 54 7.22 11.35 -7.91
C ASP A 54 6.33 11.87 -9.05
N PRO A 55 5.85 13.13 -9.00
CA PRO A 55 4.94 13.68 -10.00
C PRO A 55 5.52 13.73 -11.43
N VAL A 56 6.82 13.55 -11.63
CA VAL A 56 7.41 13.45 -12.98
C VAL A 56 7.23 12.07 -13.61
N ASN A 57 6.84 11.06 -12.82
CA ASN A 57 6.64 9.71 -13.31
C ASN A 57 5.27 9.52 -13.95
N ARG A 58 5.16 8.46 -14.75
CA ARG A 58 3.92 8.10 -15.46
C ARG A 58 2.83 7.55 -14.54
N VAL A 59 3.18 7.08 -13.35
CA VAL A 59 2.23 6.47 -12.41
C VAL A 59 1.41 7.58 -11.76
N ASP A 60 0.15 7.72 -12.18
CA ASP A 60 -0.80 8.69 -11.62
C ASP A 60 -1.79 8.09 -10.62
N ARG A 61 -1.79 6.75 -10.47
CA ARG A 61 -2.75 6.00 -9.65
C ARG A 61 -2.09 4.93 -8.79
N VAL A 62 -2.43 4.97 -7.51
CA VAL A 62 -2.09 3.98 -6.48
C VAL A 62 -3.32 3.13 -6.17
N HIS A 63 -3.12 1.83 -6.01
CA HIS A 63 -4.20 0.87 -5.74
C HIS A 63 -4.23 0.44 -4.27
N GLY A 64 -3.14 0.66 -3.55
CA GLY A 64 -3.11 0.58 -2.10
C GLY A 64 -1.83 1.09 -1.47
N VAL A 65 -1.89 1.32 -0.17
CA VAL A 65 -0.76 1.67 0.69
C VAL A 65 -0.71 0.66 1.83
N LEU A 66 0.45 0.03 2.04
CA LEU A 66 0.68 -0.88 3.15
C LEU A 66 1.53 -0.23 4.23
N LEU A 67 1.07 -0.31 5.48
CA LEU A 67 1.83 -0.02 6.68
C LEU A 67 2.09 -1.36 7.38
N SER A 68 3.34 -1.68 7.71
CA SER A 68 3.68 -2.98 8.31
C SER A 68 4.72 -2.83 9.41
N GLY A 69 4.61 -3.67 10.43
CA GLY A 69 5.74 -4.01 11.30
C GLY A 69 6.74 -4.92 10.57
N GLY A 70 7.72 -5.44 11.31
CA GLY A 70 8.77 -6.35 10.83
C GLY A 70 9.99 -5.64 10.24
N SER A 71 10.11 -4.31 10.41
CA SER A 71 11.19 -3.51 9.81
C SER A 71 11.33 -3.79 8.30
N ALA A 72 12.55 -3.79 7.76
CA ALA A 72 12.81 -4.05 6.35
C ALA A 72 12.20 -5.37 5.82
N TYR A 73 12.07 -6.40 6.67
CA TYR A 73 11.44 -7.67 6.30
C TYR A 73 9.93 -7.51 6.04
N GLY A 74 9.28 -6.60 6.76
CA GLY A 74 7.86 -6.27 6.62
C GLY A 74 7.45 -5.81 5.22
N LEU A 75 8.39 -5.25 4.45
CA LEU A 75 8.14 -4.84 3.06
C LEU A 75 7.70 -6.02 2.17
N GLY A 76 8.00 -7.26 2.56
CA GLY A 76 7.54 -8.47 1.87
C GLY A 76 6.01 -8.62 1.84
N ALA A 77 5.30 -8.12 2.87
CA ALA A 77 3.85 -8.22 2.94
C ALA A 77 3.14 -7.48 1.78
N ALA A 78 3.77 -6.46 1.19
CA ALA A 78 3.23 -5.73 0.04
C ALA A 78 2.99 -6.65 -1.17
N HIS A 79 3.79 -7.71 -1.32
CA HIS A 79 3.60 -8.67 -2.41
C HIS A 79 2.24 -9.40 -2.29
N GLY A 80 1.80 -9.70 -1.06
CA GLY A 80 0.49 -10.29 -0.82
C GLY A 80 -0.65 -9.39 -1.28
N VAL A 81 -0.54 -8.09 -1.01
CA VAL A 81 -1.51 -7.07 -1.45
C VAL A 81 -1.56 -6.98 -2.98
N VAL A 82 -0.39 -6.94 -3.64
CA VAL A 82 -0.28 -6.95 -5.11
C VAL A 82 -0.98 -8.18 -5.69
N LYS A 83 -0.70 -9.39 -5.18
CA LYS A 83 -1.35 -10.62 -5.66
C LYS A 83 -2.87 -10.57 -5.46
N TRP A 84 -3.34 -10.05 -4.33
CA TRP A 84 -4.77 -9.96 -4.02
C TRP A 84 -5.51 -9.02 -4.98
N LEU A 85 -4.92 -7.85 -5.29
CA LEU A 85 -5.47 -6.85 -6.22
C LEU A 85 -5.43 -7.36 -7.66
N ALA A 86 -4.29 -7.87 -8.11
CA ALA A 86 -4.11 -8.37 -9.47
C ALA A 86 -5.07 -9.53 -9.78
N GLY A 87 -5.24 -10.46 -8.83
CA GLY A 87 -6.19 -11.58 -8.95
C GLY A 87 -7.66 -11.16 -9.01
N ARG A 88 -7.97 -9.89 -8.76
CA ARG A 88 -9.32 -9.29 -8.85
C ARG A 88 -9.46 -8.30 -9.99
N GLY A 89 -8.43 -8.16 -10.85
CA GLY A 89 -8.48 -7.23 -11.97
C GLY A 89 -8.17 -5.77 -11.59
N HIS A 90 -7.66 -5.50 -10.39
CA HIS A 90 -7.26 -4.14 -10.02
C HIS A 90 -5.80 -3.89 -10.40
N GLY A 91 -5.51 -2.74 -10.99
CA GLY A 91 -4.16 -2.36 -11.37
C GLY A 91 -4.08 -1.53 -12.65
N TRP A 92 -2.88 -1.08 -12.96
CA TRP A 92 -2.57 -0.55 -14.28
C TRP A 92 -2.60 -1.66 -15.32
N TYR A 93 -3.46 -1.53 -16.32
CA TYR A 93 -3.57 -2.53 -17.37
C TYR A 93 -2.39 -2.44 -18.33
N THR A 94 -1.60 -3.52 -18.37
CA THR A 94 -0.58 -3.76 -19.38
C THR A 94 -1.07 -4.82 -20.37
N PRO A 95 -0.39 -5.03 -21.51
CA PRO A 95 -0.74 -6.12 -22.43
C PRO A 95 -0.69 -7.52 -21.80
N ALA A 96 0.04 -7.70 -20.69
CA ALA A 96 0.18 -8.99 -20.03
C ALA A 96 -0.85 -9.21 -18.92
N ALA A 97 -1.05 -8.22 -18.05
CA ALA A 97 -1.90 -8.32 -16.86
C ALA A 97 -2.14 -6.94 -16.21
N PRO A 98 -3.12 -6.81 -15.31
CA PRO A 98 -3.19 -5.69 -14.38
C PRO A 98 -1.95 -5.70 -13.45
N VAL A 99 -1.31 -4.55 -13.30
CA VAL A 99 -0.16 -4.31 -12.43
C VAL A 99 -0.59 -3.34 -11.33
N PRO A 100 -0.99 -3.84 -10.14
CA PRO A 100 -1.32 -2.97 -9.02
C PRO A 100 -0.09 -2.20 -8.54
N ILE A 101 -0.28 -0.91 -8.28
CA ILE A 101 0.71 -0.08 -7.61
C ILE A 101 0.38 -0.08 -6.12
N VAL A 102 1.22 -0.74 -5.34
CA VAL A 102 1.09 -0.82 -3.88
C VAL A 102 2.37 -0.31 -3.24
N THR A 103 2.31 0.90 -2.69
CA THR A 103 3.42 1.46 -1.93
C THR A 103 3.41 0.92 -0.51
N ALA A 104 4.56 0.90 0.15
CA ALA A 104 4.63 0.50 1.55
C ALA A 104 5.61 1.32 2.36
N ALA A 105 5.33 1.42 3.66
CA ALA A 105 6.24 1.93 4.67
C ALA A 105 6.23 0.98 5.88
N ILE A 106 7.37 0.86 6.55
CA ILE A 106 7.50 -0.03 7.71
C ILE A 106 7.86 0.72 9.00
N VAL A 107 7.59 0.07 10.12
CA VAL A 107 8.10 0.43 11.44
C VAL A 107 8.98 -0.70 11.98
N TYR A 108 9.78 -0.38 13.01
CA TYR A 108 10.55 -1.36 13.77
C TYR A 108 9.78 -1.69 15.05
N ASP A 109 9.38 -2.95 15.19
CA ASP A 109 8.67 -3.54 16.33
C ASP A 109 9.29 -4.89 16.69
#